data_AF-A0A0S8FGV7-F1
#
_entry.id   AF-A0A0S8FGV7-F1
#
_cell.length_a   1.000
_cell.length_b   1.000
_cell.length_c   1.000
_cell.angle_alpha   90.00
_cell.angle_beta   90.00
_cell.angle_gamma   90.00
#
_symmetry.space_group_name_H-M   'P 1'
#
loop_
_entity.id
_entity.type
_entity.pdbx_description
1 polymer ?
#
loop_
_entity_poly.entity_id
_entity_poly.type
_entity_poly.pdbx_seq_one_letter_code
_entity_poly.pdbx_strand_id
1 'polypeptide(L)'
;MIIARTITMALAATLGLLAGKAPQDQEGGLSWPREFTHEGYLVVIYQPQLEAFEGDRLTGRTAVSVVPPDESEPVFGAVWFDAIVETDREERTVAIEAVTIPRVRFPDATEGQSQALADVISKRATAWEAVVSLDRILTSLEMVERERAVSDDINTEPPEIRVTYVPSILVTLDGEPVLHDIENTDLQAVVNTPFTIIYDPSTAVYYLYAGQDAWFYATAVMGPWSVTDRAPEKVTALVPADTVQAEVDEEDATGNDFDIRDVHVVVVTEPTELIISDGPPEYASINGTELLYVSNSESDVFVEINSQQYYIVLTGRWYTSSSLDGPWSFIASDSLPTDFAKIPPESARGSVLSYVAGTDQAKDAVLDNSIPQTSAVKRDGTLEVTYDGDPDFEPIEGTEMAYAVNTAAQVL
;
A
#
# COMPACT_ATOMS: atom_id res chain seq x y z
N MET A 1 -45.06 42.87 -21.06
CA MET A 1 -43.92 43.74 -20.70
C MET A 1 -42.81 42.80 -20.23
N ILE A 2 -41.85 42.40 -21.07
CA ILE A 2 -40.61 43.16 -21.45
C ILE A 2 -39.71 43.21 -20.18
N ILE A 3 -38.54 42.56 -20.02
CA ILE A 3 -37.46 42.12 -20.94
C ILE A 3 -36.63 40.97 -20.31
N ALA A 4 -36.08 40.14 -21.20
CA ALA A 4 -35.06 39.11 -21.02
C ALA A 4 -33.76 39.54 -20.29
N ARG A 5 -33.05 38.54 -19.73
CA ARG A 5 -31.62 38.34 -20.04
C ARG A 5 -31.13 36.96 -19.58
N THR A 6 -30.89 36.12 -20.58
CA THR A 6 -29.97 34.99 -20.59
C THR A 6 -28.58 35.47 -20.17
N ILE A 7 -27.93 34.76 -19.24
CA ILE A 7 -26.47 34.77 -19.10
C ILE A 7 -26.03 33.31 -19.08
N THR A 8 -25.70 32.83 -20.27
CA THR A 8 -24.72 31.78 -20.48
C THR A 8 -23.40 32.31 -19.94
N MET A 9 -22.88 31.71 -18.88
CA MET A 9 -21.50 31.94 -18.45
C MET A 9 -20.72 30.65 -18.75
N ALA A 10 -19.98 30.70 -19.85
CA ALA A 10 -18.89 29.79 -20.10
C ALA A 10 -17.86 30.00 -18.98
N LEU A 11 -17.72 29.02 -18.10
CA LEU A 11 -16.61 28.97 -17.16
C LEU A 11 -15.44 28.35 -17.92
N ALA A 12 -14.69 29.18 -18.63
CA ALA A 12 -13.34 28.84 -19.05
C ALA A 12 -12.51 28.71 -17.77
N ALA A 13 -12.35 27.49 -17.26
CA ALA A 13 -11.38 27.19 -16.22
C ALA A 13 -9.99 27.31 -16.84
N THR A 14 -9.39 28.48 -16.71
CA THR A 14 -7.95 28.65 -16.88
C THR A 14 -7.25 27.79 -15.83
N LEU A 15 -6.72 26.65 -16.27
CA LEU A 15 -5.79 25.82 -15.52
C LEU A 15 -4.49 26.63 -15.35
N GLY A 16 -4.45 27.47 -14.33
CA GLY A 16 -3.23 28.13 -13.89
C GLY A 16 -2.37 27.12 -13.15
N LEU A 17 -1.50 26.39 -13.87
CA LEU A 17 -0.40 25.64 -13.27
C LEU A 17 0.56 26.64 -12.61
N LEU A 18 0.43 26.82 -11.29
CA LEU A 18 1.50 27.34 -10.46
C LEU A 18 2.30 26.15 -9.93
N ALA A 19 3.22 25.69 -10.77
CA ALA A 19 4.36 24.88 -10.37
C ALA A 19 5.02 25.55 -9.16
N GLY A 20 5.13 24.83 -8.05
CA GLY A 20 5.93 25.28 -6.93
C GLY A 20 7.36 25.47 -7.43
N LYS A 21 7.93 26.66 -7.19
CA LYS A 21 9.36 26.86 -7.39
C LYS A 21 10.11 26.05 -6.33
N ALA A 22 10.38 24.79 -6.62
CA ALA A 22 11.71 24.26 -6.33
C ALA A 22 12.73 25.17 -7.04
N PRO A 23 13.97 25.33 -6.54
CA PRO A 23 14.99 26.09 -7.24
C PRO A 23 15.17 25.49 -8.64
N GLN A 24 14.55 26.11 -9.65
CA GLN A 24 14.83 25.85 -11.04
C GLN A 24 16.09 26.64 -11.36
N ASP A 25 17.25 26.00 -11.20
CA ASP A 25 18.46 26.48 -11.82
C ASP A 25 18.29 26.38 -13.34
N GLN A 26 18.12 27.55 -13.96
CA GLN A 26 18.06 27.74 -15.40
C GLN A 26 19.48 27.69 -15.99
N GLU A 27 20.18 26.57 -15.88
CA GLU A 27 21.40 26.33 -16.66
C GLU A 27 21.38 24.89 -17.20
N GLY A 28 21.02 24.77 -18.50
CA GLY A 28 21.28 23.56 -19.31
C GLY A 28 20.11 22.58 -19.53
N GLY A 29 19.39 22.74 -20.64
CA GLY A 29 18.94 21.61 -21.46
C GLY A 29 17.47 21.22 -21.43
N LEU A 30 16.92 20.78 -20.28
CA LEU A 30 15.55 20.24 -20.21
C LEU A 30 14.80 20.62 -18.94
N SER A 31 13.67 21.30 -19.12
CA SER A 31 12.69 21.57 -18.07
C SER A 31 11.57 20.53 -18.06
N TRP A 32 11.15 20.12 -16.87
CA TRP A 32 9.99 19.25 -16.63
C TRP A 32 8.89 20.02 -15.88
N PRO A 33 7.61 19.65 -16.04
CA PRO A 33 7.09 18.64 -16.98
C PRO A 33 7.17 19.11 -18.45
N ARG A 34 7.02 18.19 -19.39
CA ARG A 34 6.92 18.48 -20.83
C ARG A 34 5.57 18.07 -21.36
N GLU A 35 4.98 18.91 -22.19
CA GLU A 35 3.65 18.68 -22.73
C GLU A 35 3.63 18.70 -24.27
N PHE A 36 2.73 17.94 -24.85
CA PHE A 36 2.39 18.01 -26.27
C PHE A 36 0.96 17.53 -26.51
N THR A 37 0.37 17.99 -27.62
CA THR A 37 -0.93 17.51 -28.07
C THR A 37 -0.77 16.51 -29.20
N HIS A 38 -1.52 15.42 -29.16
CA HIS A 38 -1.59 14.44 -30.23
C HIS A 38 -3.04 13.99 -30.42
N GLU A 39 -3.61 14.16 -31.62
CA GLU A 39 -4.99 13.77 -31.94
C GLU A 39 -6.05 14.30 -30.95
N GLY A 40 -5.83 15.49 -30.40
CA GLY A 40 -6.72 16.13 -29.41
C GLY A 40 -6.44 15.75 -27.95
N TYR A 41 -5.60 14.75 -27.69
CA TYR A 41 -5.15 14.39 -26.35
C TYR A 41 -4.04 15.33 -25.90
N LEU A 42 -4.13 15.86 -24.68
CA LEU A 42 -3.00 16.52 -24.02
C LEU A 42 -2.19 15.48 -23.26
N VAL A 43 -0.94 15.29 -23.66
CA VAL A 43 0.00 14.38 -22.99
C VAL A 43 1.01 15.22 -22.21
N VAL A 44 1.14 14.94 -20.92
CA VAL A 44 2.12 15.57 -20.03
C VAL A 44 3.06 14.50 -19.49
N ILE A 45 4.35 14.67 -19.75
CA ILE A 45 5.43 13.80 -19.27
C ILE A 45 6.10 14.50 -18.10
N TYR A 46 6.13 13.83 -16.94
CA TYR A 46 6.75 14.35 -15.72
C TYR A 46 8.25 14.06 -15.71
N GLN A 47 8.95 14.45 -14.65
CA GLN A 47 10.38 14.22 -14.54
C GLN A 47 10.68 12.71 -14.48
N PRO A 48 11.56 12.19 -15.35
CA PRO A 48 11.97 10.79 -15.31
C PRO A 48 12.75 10.45 -14.03
N GLN A 49 12.54 9.23 -13.54
CA GLN A 49 13.36 8.54 -12.56
C GLN A 49 14.29 7.58 -13.32
N LEU A 50 15.60 7.81 -13.22
CA LEU A 50 16.62 6.97 -13.87
C LEU A 50 16.77 5.66 -13.10
N GLU A 51 17.01 4.54 -13.77
CA GLU A 51 17.13 3.21 -13.15
C GLU A 51 18.53 2.61 -13.33
N ALA A 52 19.16 2.84 -14.49
CA ALA A 52 20.52 2.42 -14.78
C ALA A 52 21.16 3.30 -15.85
N PHE A 53 22.49 3.40 -15.81
CA PHE A 53 23.29 4.01 -16.85
C PHE A 53 24.55 3.17 -17.10
N GLU A 54 24.54 2.39 -18.17
CA GLU A 54 25.58 1.41 -18.49
C GLU A 54 26.05 1.59 -19.93
N GLY A 55 27.32 1.96 -20.11
CA GLY A 55 27.89 2.22 -21.44
C GLY A 55 27.19 3.40 -22.12
N ASP A 56 26.52 3.13 -23.22
CA ASP A 56 25.75 4.07 -24.04
C ASP A 56 24.23 3.97 -23.80
N ARG A 57 23.79 3.22 -22.77
CA ARG A 57 22.37 3.01 -22.47
C ARG A 57 21.96 3.65 -21.16
N LEU A 58 20.92 4.47 -21.23
CA LEU A 58 20.26 5.08 -20.09
C LEU A 58 18.82 4.55 -20.00
N THR A 59 18.48 3.89 -18.90
CA THR A 59 17.12 3.38 -18.66
C THR A 59 16.45 4.12 -17.53
N GLY A 60 15.12 4.16 -17.58
CA GLY A 60 14.33 4.71 -16.50
C GLY A 60 12.84 4.64 -16.77
N ARG A 61 12.10 5.28 -15.88
CA ARG A 61 10.65 5.40 -15.98
C ARG A 61 10.20 6.83 -15.74
N THR A 62 9.03 7.17 -16.25
CA THR A 62 8.40 8.47 -16.02
C THR A 62 6.91 8.31 -15.85
N ALA A 63 6.33 9.09 -14.93
CA ALA A 63 4.90 9.31 -14.92
C ALA A 63 4.49 10.08 -16.17
N VAL A 64 3.31 9.75 -16.70
CA VAL A 64 2.67 10.42 -17.83
C VAL A 64 1.20 10.60 -17.50
N SER A 65 0.65 11.77 -17.78
CA SER A 65 -0.80 11.98 -17.75
C SER A 65 -1.33 12.27 -19.14
N VAL A 66 -2.50 11.73 -19.44
CA VAL A 66 -3.22 11.92 -20.69
C VAL A 66 -4.58 12.52 -20.36
N VAL A 67 -4.90 13.67 -20.95
CA VAL A 67 -6.24 14.26 -20.90
C VAL A 67 -6.93 14.01 -22.23
N PRO A 68 -8.00 13.20 -22.27
CA PRO A 68 -8.79 12.99 -23.49
C PRO A 68 -9.43 14.27 -24.03
N PRO A 69 -9.75 14.31 -25.34
CA PRO A 69 -10.57 15.38 -25.90
C PRO A 69 -11.88 15.50 -25.12
N ASP A 70 -12.30 16.73 -24.83
CA ASP A 70 -13.55 17.06 -24.13
C ASP A 70 -13.63 16.60 -22.66
N GLU A 71 -12.53 16.08 -22.10
CA GLU A 71 -12.39 15.78 -20.68
C GLU A 71 -11.47 16.81 -19.99
N SER A 72 -11.67 16.99 -18.69
CA SER A 72 -10.82 17.87 -17.87
C SER A 72 -9.94 17.10 -16.88
N GLU A 73 -10.25 15.82 -16.65
CA GLU A 73 -9.57 15.00 -15.67
C GLU A 73 -8.46 14.18 -16.34
N PRO A 74 -7.19 14.32 -15.91
CA PRO A 74 -6.10 13.53 -16.44
C PRO A 74 -6.16 12.08 -15.97
N VAL A 75 -6.00 11.14 -16.89
CA VAL A 75 -5.67 9.75 -16.57
C VAL A 75 -4.15 9.67 -16.38
N PHE A 76 -3.70 9.10 -15.28
CA PHE A 76 -2.28 8.92 -14.99
C PHE A 76 -1.82 7.49 -15.31
N GLY A 77 -0.58 7.39 -15.79
CA GLY A 77 0.10 6.14 -16.08
C GLY A 77 1.61 6.28 -15.95
N ALA A 78 2.30 5.17 -16.20
CA ALA A 78 3.75 5.08 -16.16
C ALA A 78 4.30 4.57 -17.49
N VAL A 79 5.46 5.10 -17.87
CA VAL A 79 6.15 4.76 -19.12
C VAL A 79 7.60 4.45 -18.81
N TRP A 80 8.10 3.31 -19.29
CA TRP A 80 9.51 2.94 -19.21
C TRP A 80 10.18 3.27 -20.52
N PHE A 81 11.39 3.79 -20.44
CA PHE A 81 12.18 4.14 -21.61
C PHE A 81 13.57 3.50 -21.56
N ASP A 82 14.12 3.28 -22.75
CA ASP A 82 15.49 2.88 -22.97
C ASP A 82 16.08 3.81 -24.03
N ALA A 83 17.07 4.59 -23.60
CA ALA A 83 17.68 5.63 -24.40
C ALA A 83 19.12 5.28 -24.77
N ILE A 84 19.49 5.52 -26.02
CA ILE A 84 20.87 5.51 -26.50
C ILE A 84 21.42 6.92 -26.31
N VAL A 85 22.59 7.02 -25.70
CA VAL A 85 23.20 8.30 -25.35
C VAL A 85 24.68 8.39 -25.74
N GLU A 86 25.10 9.59 -26.10
CA GLU A 86 26.51 9.95 -26.28
C GLU A 86 26.99 10.75 -25.07
N THR A 87 28.09 10.34 -24.45
CA THR A 87 28.65 11.01 -23.27
C THR A 87 29.88 11.83 -23.62
N ASP A 88 29.79 13.14 -23.43
CA ASP A 88 30.93 14.04 -23.44
C ASP A 88 31.47 14.20 -22.01
N ARG A 89 32.65 13.64 -21.75
CA ARG A 89 33.30 13.69 -20.44
C ARG A 89 34.04 14.99 -20.18
N GLU A 90 34.41 15.72 -21.24
CA GLU A 90 35.11 17.00 -21.11
C GLU A 90 34.10 18.09 -20.71
N GLU A 91 32.97 18.16 -21.41
CA GLU A 91 31.87 19.10 -21.12
C GLU A 91 30.93 18.59 -20.01
N ARG A 92 31.09 17.34 -19.55
CA ARG A 92 30.27 16.67 -18.54
C ARG A 92 28.78 16.63 -18.91
N THR A 93 28.49 16.34 -20.18
CA THR A 93 27.13 16.27 -20.71
C THR A 93 26.82 14.91 -21.34
N VAL A 94 25.55 14.55 -21.36
CA VAL A 94 25.02 13.35 -22.01
C VAL A 94 23.95 13.78 -23.01
N ALA A 95 24.18 13.50 -24.29
CA ALA A 95 23.25 13.77 -25.38
C ALA A 95 22.40 12.52 -25.66
N ILE A 96 21.08 12.68 -25.71
CA ILE A 96 20.14 11.59 -26.01
C ILE A 96 19.96 11.51 -27.53
N GLU A 97 20.39 10.39 -28.12
CA GLU A 97 20.34 10.16 -29.57
C GLU A 97 19.05 9.47 -30.01
N ALA A 98 18.57 8.52 -29.22
CA ALA A 98 17.36 7.75 -29.51
C ALA A 98 16.66 7.32 -28.23
N VAL A 99 15.33 7.31 -28.25
CA VAL A 99 14.50 6.83 -27.13
C VAL A 99 13.54 5.79 -27.65
N THR A 100 13.55 4.61 -27.02
CA THR A 100 12.55 3.58 -27.22
C THR A 100 11.69 3.44 -25.98
N ILE A 101 10.42 3.11 -26.16
CA ILE A 101 9.45 2.93 -25.08
C ILE A 101 9.05 1.45 -25.06
N PRO A 102 9.79 0.59 -24.33
CA PRO A 102 9.49 -0.84 -24.27
C PRO A 102 8.21 -1.16 -23.50
N ARG A 103 7.71 -0.24 -22.65
CA ARG A 103 6.56 -0.51 -21.79
C ARG A 103 5.78 0.76 -21.45
N VAL A 104 4.46 0.64 -21.48
CA VAL A 104 3.49 1.66 -21.07
C VAL A 104 2.43 0.99 -20.20
N ARG A 105 2.04 1.63 -19.11
CA ARG A 105 0.95 1.17 -18.23
C ARG A 105 0.02 2.34 -17.92
N PHE A 106 -1.25 2.17 -18.24
CA PHE A 106 -2.35 3.06 -17.88
C PHE A 106 -3.53 2.22 -17.38
N PRO A 107 -4.33 2.72 -16.43
CA PRO A 107 -5.58 2.08 -16.05
C PRO A 107 -6.46 1.84 -17.29
N ASP A 108 -7.02 0.64 -17.40
CA ASP A 108 -7.96 0.21 -18.46
C ASP A 108 -7.48 0.37 -19.91
N ALA A 109 -6.19 0.61 -20.14
CA ALA A 109 -5.64 0.78 -21.47
C ALA A 109 -5.47 -0.57 -22.18
N THR A 110 -5.98 -0.64 -23.41
CA THR A 110 -5.72 -1.80 -24.29
C THR A 110 -4.25 -1.82 -24.74
N GLU A 111 -3.76 -3.00 -25.12
CA GLU A 111 -2.40 -3.17 -25.67
C GLU A 111 -2.17 -2.28 -26.91
N GLY A 112 -3.19 -2.14 -27.76
CA GLY A 112 -3.13 -1.26 -28.94
C GLY A 112 -3.01 0.23 -28.59
N GLN A 113 -3.74 0.71 -27.58
CA GLN A 113 -3.62 2.09 -27.09
C GLN A 113 -2.25 2.33 -26.46
N SER A 114 -1.76 1.38 -25.68
CA SER A 114 -0.45 1.44 -25.02
C SER A 114 0.68 1.52 -26.05
N GLN A 115 0.63 0.69 -27.10
CA GLN A 115 1.61 0.71 -28.18
C GLN A 115 1.56 2.01 -29.00
N ALA A 116 0.36 2.52 -29.30
CA ALA A 116 0.21 3.79 -30.01
C ALA A 116 0.82 4.96 -29.22
N LEU A 117 0.58 5.02 -27.91
CA LEU A 117 1.17 6.04 -27.04
C LEU A 117 2.70 5.88 -26.94
N ALA A 118 3.19 4.65 -26.82
CA ALA A 118 4.62 4.34 -26.81
C ALA A 118 5.33 4.89 -28.06
N ASP A 119 4.76 4.65 -29.24
CA ASP A 119 5.32 5.11 -30.52
C ASP A 119 5.35 6.65 -30.61
N VAL A 120 4.31 7.32 -30.13
CA VAL A 120 4.21 8.78 -30.13
C VAL A 120 5.24 9.39 -29.18
N ILE A 121 5.34 8.87 -27.96
CA ILE A 121 6.30 9.35 -26.96
C ILE A 121 7.74 9.09 -27.44
N SER A 122 8.05 7.90 -27.95
CA SER A 122 9.37 7.55 -28.49
C SER A 122 9.85 8.53 -29.57
N LYS A 123 8.99 8.79 -30.57
CA LYS A 123 9.30 9.73 -31.67
C LYS A 123 9.48 11.15 -31.14
N ARG A 124 8.60 11.59 -30.24
CA ARG A 124 8.63 12.96 -29.71
C ARG A 124 9.85 13.19 -28.83
N ALA A 125 10.18 12.24 -27.96
CA ALA A 125 11.32 12.29 -27.06
C ALA A 125 12.65 12.30 -27.82
N THR A 126 12.78 11.45 -28.85
CA THR A 126 13.97 11.41 -29.72
C THR A 126 14.17 12.75 -30.44
N ALA A 127 13.10 13.36 -30.95
CA ALA A 127 13.16 14.65 -31.64
C ALA A 127 13.50 15.85 -30.74
N TRP A 128 13.64 15.64 -29.42
CA TRP A 128 14.06 16.70 -28.51
C TRP A 128 15.56 16.96 -28.52
N GLU A 129 16.38 16.03 -29.04
CA GLU A 129 17.85 16.12 -29.08
C GLU A 129 18.40 16.61 -27.72
N ALA A 130 17.92 15.94 -26.68
CA ALA A 130 18.05 16.38 -25.31
C ALA A 130 19.49 16.24 -24.81
N VAL A 131 20.08 17.32 -24.30
CA VAL A 131 21.40 17.30 -23.65
C VAL A 131 21.21 17.57 -22.15
N VAL A 132 21.71 16.66 -21.31
CA VAL A 132 21.61 16.73 -19.86
C VAL A 132 22.98 16.68 -19.19
N SER A 133 23.08 17.19 -17.97
CA SER A 133 24.31 17.11 -17.17
C SER A 133 24.59 15.66 -16.75
N LEU A 134 25.84 15.21 -16.94
CA LEU A 134 26.34 13.93 -16.46
C LEU A 134 26.27 13.86 -14.92
N ASP A 135 26.58 14.96 -14.22
CA ASP A 135 26.49 15.04 -12.76
C ASP A 135 25.08 14.75 -12.27
N ARG A 136 24.07 15.33 -12.93
CA ARG A 136 22.66 15.10 -12.57
C ARG A 136 22.27 13.64 -12.74
N ILE A 137 22.72 12.97 -13.81
CA ILE A 137 22.49 11.54 -14.02
C ILE A 137 23.12 10.74 -12.87
N LEU A 138 24.39 11.00 -12.56
CA LEU A 138 25.11 10.28 -11.50
C LEU A 138 24.47 10.49 -10.12
N THR A 139 24.08 11.71 -9.77
CA THR A 139 23.38 12.00 -8.50
C THR A 139 22.02 11.30 -8.41
N SER A 140 21.24 11.27 -9.51
CA SER A 140 19.99 10.52 -9.52
C SER A 140 20.20 9.01 -9.36
N LEU A 141 21.27 8.45 -9.94
CA LEU A 141 21.58 7.03 -9.81
C LEU A 141 22.14 6.67 -8.43
N GLU A 142 22.90 7.55 -7.79
CA GLU A 142 23.37 7.35 -6.40
C GLU A 142 22.19 7.19 -5.44
N MET A 143 21.10 7.96 -5.65
CA MET A 143 19.87 7.79 -4.88
C MET A 143 19.25 6.41 -5.10
N VAL A 144 19.20 5.92 -6.34
CA VAL A 144 18.70 4.57 -6.66
C VAL A 144 19.58 3.48 -6.05
N GLU A 145 20.90 3.62 -6.08
CA GLU A 145 21.81 2.69 -5.42
C GLU A 145 21.61 2.66 -3.91
N ARG A 146 21.36 3.81 -3.29
CA ARG A 146 21.04 3.91 -1.86
C ARG A 146 19.71 3.24 -1.52
N GLU A 147 18.68 3.45 -2.34
CA GLU A 147 17.38 2.77 -2.20
C GLU A 147 17.53 1.24 -2.31
N ARG A 148 18.30 0.76 -3.29
CA ARG A 148 18.61 -0.67 -3.43
C ARG A 148 19.35 -1.23 -2.22
N ALA A 149 20.35 -0.51 -1.72
CA ALA A 149 21.11 -0.92 -0.55
C ALA A 149 20.24 -1.02 0.73
N VAL A 150 19.25 -0.14 0.89
CA VAL A 150 18.26 -0.22 1.99
C VAL A 150 17.32 -1.42 1.79
N SER A 151 16.93 -1.71 0.54
CA SER A 151 16.09 -2.87 0.24
C SER A 151 16.75 -4.21 0.55
N ASP A 152 18.09 -4.28 0.51
CA ASP A 152 18.83 -5.51 0.82
C ASP A 152 18.87 -5.83 2.34
N ASP A 153 18.56 -4.86 3.21
CA ASP A 153 18.60 -4.99 4.68
C ASP A 153 17.20 -5.03 5.32
N ILE A 154 16.17 -5.39 4.54
CA ILE A 154 14.80 -5.49 5.05
C ILE A 154 14.70 -6.66 6.04
N ASN A 155 14.17 -6.39 7.24
CA ASN A 155 13.86 -7.45 8.18
C ASN A 155 12.78 -8.39 7.60
N THR A 156 13.14 -9.65 7.44
CA THR A 156 12.29 -10.73 6.93
C THR A 156 11.97 -11.78 7.98
N GLU A 157 12.31 -11.54 9.25
CA GLU A 157 11.88 -12.39 10.35
C GLU A 157 10.34 -12.51 10.33
N PRO A 158 9.78 -13.73 10.40
CA PRO A 158 8.34 -13.90 10.47
C PRO A 158 7.81 -13.26 11.75
N PRO A 159 6.62 -12.64 11.72
CA PRO A 159 5.88 -12.35 12.95
C PRO A 159 5.57 -13.67 13.68
N GLU A 160 5.13 -13.59 14.93
CA GLU A 160 4.54 -14.75 15.58
C GLU A 160 3.32 -15.19 14.74
N ILE A 161 3.26 -16.46 14.34
CA ILE A 161 2.12 -16.97 13.57
C ILE A 161 1.32 -17.88 14.49
N ARG A 162 0.12 -17.45 14.84
CA ARG A 162 -0.81 -18.24 15.66
C ARG A 162 -1.88 -18.84 14.78
N VAL A 163 -2.22 -20.10 15.03
CA VAL A 163 -3.25 -20.81 14.30
C VAL A 163 -4.41 -21.10 15.24
N THR A 164 -5.63 -20.82 14.77
CA THR A 164 -6.86 -21.11 15.50
C THR A 164 -7.85 -21.84 14.59
N TYR A 165 -8.60 -22.74 15.20
CA TYR A 165 -9.61 -23.60 14.56
C TYR A 165 -11.03 -23.17 14.91
N VAL A 166 -11.16 -21.97 15.47
CA VAL A 166 -12.43 -21.34 15.87
C VAL A 166 -12.40 -19.87 15.44
N PRO A 167 -13.55 -19.29 15.08
CA PRO A 167 -13.63 -17.86 14.78
C PRO A 167 -13.00 -17.04 15.91
N SER A 168 -12.11 -16.13 15.55
CA SER A 168 -11.27 -15.40 16.50
C SER A 168 -10.96 -14.00 15.99
N ILE A 169 -10.77 -13.07 16.91
CA ILE A 169 -10.26 -11.72 16.62
C ILE A 169 -8.89 -11.55 17.26
N LEU A 170 -7.96 -10.95 16.50
CA LEU A 170 -6.63 -10.58 17.00
C LEU A 170 -6.67 -9.14 17.49
N VAL A 171 -6.53 -8.96 18.80
CA VAL A 171 -6.45 -7.64 19.45
C VAL A 171 -4.98 -7.33 19.71
N THR A 172 -4.45 -6.32 19.03
CA THR A 172 -3.05 -5.94 19.09
C THR A 172 -2.82 -4.78 20.06
N LEU A 173 -1.83 -4.92 20.92
CA LEU A 173 -1.28 -3.85 21.76
C LEU A 173 0.16 -3.60 21.30
N ASP A 174 0.53 -2.34 21.17
CA ASP A 174 1.91 -1.94 20.87
C ASP A 174 2.74 -1.99 22.15
N GLY A 175 3.35 -3.15 22.41
CA GLY A 175 4.08 -3.43 23.65
C GLY A 175 3.18 -3.69 24.85
N GLU A 176 3.72 -3.47 26.06
CA GLU A 176 3.00 -3.68 27.31
C GLU A 176 1.77 -2.75 27.43
N PRO A 177 0.64 -3.21 28.01
CA PRO A 177 -0.58 -2.41 28.11
C PRO A 177 -0.37 -1.06 28.82
N VAL A 178 -0.78 0.03 28.17
CA VAL A 178 -0.71 1.39 28.71
C VAL A 178 -2.11 1.88 29.07
N LEU A 179 -2.36 2.12 30.36
CA LEU A 179 -3.62 2.66 30.85
C LEU A 179 -3.56 4.18 31.00
N HIS A 180 -4.58 4.86 30.47
CA HIS A 180 -4.75 6.31 30.63
C HIS A 180 -6.13 6.65 31.19
N ASP A 181 -6.21 7.62 32.10
CA ASP A 181 -7.48 8.07 32.68
C ASP A 181 -8.35 8.72 31.59
N ILE A 182 -9.66 8.45 31.63
CA ILE A 182 -10.64 9.08 30.76
C ILE A 182 -11.24 10.29 31.48
N GLU A 183 -11.06 11.47 30.89
CA GLU A 183 -11.47 12.74 31.49
C GLU A 183 -12.95 12.72 31.91
N ASN A 184 -13.24 13.26 33.09
CA ASN A 184 -14.59 13.34 33.67
C ASN A 184 -15.25 11.98 33.98
N THR A 185 -14.48 10.90 34.07
CA THR A 185 -14.97 9.57 34.49
C THR A 185 -14.08 8.94 35.58
N ASP A 186 -14.49 7.79 36.11
CA ASP A 186 -13.68 6.93 36.98
C ASP A 186 -13.03 5.77 36.22
N LEU A 187 -12.99 5.83 34.89
CA LEU A 187 -12.56 4.77 33.98
C LEU A 187 -11.20 5.09 33.35
N GLN A 188 -10.53 4.05 32.87
CA GLN A 188 -9.26 4.15 32.15
C GLN A 188 -9.38 3.46 30.79
N ALA A 189 -8.66 3.94 29.77
CA ALA A 189 -8.57 3.30 28.45
C ALA A 189 -7.20 2.64 28.28
N VAL A 190 -7.13 1.52 27.56
CA VAL A 190 -5.86 1.02 27.02
C VAL A 190 -5.58 1.80 25.75
N VAL A 191 -4.49 2.57 25.71
CA VAL A 191 -4.26 3.57 24.66
C VAL A 191 -3.27 3.14 23.57
N ASN A 192 -2.45 2.13 23.83
CA ASN A 192 -1.51 1.57 22.86
C ASN A 192 -2.15 0.48 21.98
N THR A 193 -3.41 0.67 21.61
CA THR A 193 -4.17 -0.26 20.77
C THR A 193 -5.21 0.49 19.94
N PRO A 194 -5.49 0.07 18.69
CA PRO A 194 -6.59 0.64 17.92
C PRO A 194 -7.97 0.17 18.42
N PHE A 195 -8.02 -0.83 19.31
CA PHE A 195 -9.27 -1.39 19.83
C PHE A 195 -9.78 -0.61 21.04
N THR A 196 -11.10 -0.49 21.17
CA THR A 196 -11.69 0.16 22.36
C THR A 196 -11.68 -0.82 23.53
N ILE A 197 -10.70 -0.64 24.43
CA ILE A 197 -10.60 -1.39 25.69
C ILE A 197 -10.67 -0.43 26.87
N ILE A 198 -11.70 -0.59 27.70
CA ILE A 198 -11.98 0.25 28.86
C ILE A 198 -11.80 -0.56 30.14
N TYR A 199 -10.97 -0.08 31.05
CA TYR A 199 -10.78 -0.63 32.39
C TYR A 199 -11.62 0.13 33.41
N ASP A 200 -12.35 -0.61 34.25
CA ASP A 200 -13.07 -0.07 35.42
C ASP A 200 -12.31 -0.43 36.71
N PRO A 201 -11.56 0.51 37.31
CA PRO A 201 -10.82 0.28 38.54
C PRO A 201 -11.70 -0.11 39.74
N SER A 202 -12.99 0.26 39.73
CA SER A 202 -13.90 -0.06 40.85
C SER A 202 -14.27 -1.54 40.92
N THR A 203 -14.25 -2.23 39.77
CA THR A 203 -14.56 -3.66 39.64
C THR A 203 -13.35 -4.50 39.23
N ALA A 204 -12.24 -3.85 38.84
CA ALA A 204 -11.05 -4.47 38.25
C ALA A 204 -11.35 -5.32 37.01
N VAL A 205 -12.23 -4.81 36.14
CA VAL A 205 -12.66 -5.48 34.90
C VAL A 205 -12.30 -4.61 33.69
N TYR A 206 -11.78 -5.27 32.66
CA TYR A 206 -11.62 -4.72 31.32
C TYR A 206 -12.83 -5.06 30.47
N TYR A 207 -13.24 -4.14 29.62
CA TYR A 207 -14.32 -4.28 28.65
C TYR A 207 -13.78 -3.96 27.26
N LEU A 208 -13.97 -4.88 26.32
CA LEU A 208 -13.60 -4.73 24.92
C LEU A 208 -14.88 -4.60 24.10
N TYR A 209 -14.93 -3.56 23.26
CA TYR A 209 -15.96 -3.42 22.24
C TYR A 209 -15.45 -4.01 20.92
N ALA A 210 -16.15 -5.02 20.40
CA ALA A 210 -15.76 -5.75 19.18
C ALA A 210 -16.64 -5.42 17.96
N GLY A 211 -17.46 -4.35 18.02
CA GLY A 211 -18.41 -3.98 16.98
C GLY A 211 -19.78 -4.66 17.13
N GLN A 212 -20.78 -4.21 16.37
CA GLN A 212 -22.16 -4.75 16.35
C GLN A 212 -22.80 -4.95 17.75
N ASP A 213 -22.59 -3.98 18.65
CA ASP A 213 -23.03 -4.04 20.06
C ASP A 213 -22.46 -5.24 20.86
N ALA A 214 -21.40 -5.89 20.38
CA ALA A 214 -20.77 -7.01 21.05
C ALA A 214 -19.69 -6.55 22.04
N TRP A 215 -19.91 -6.93 23.29
CA TRP A 215 -19.02 -6.60 24.40
C TRP A 215 -18.40 -7.86 24.97
N PHE A 216 -17.11 -7.78 25.25
CA PHE A 216 -16.35 -8.79 25.95
C PHE A 216 -15.81 -8.20 27.25
N TYR A 217 -15.59 -9.04 28.25
CA TYR A 217 -14.94 -8.64 29.50
C TYR A 217 -13.85 -9.62 29.91
N ALA A 218 -12.86 -9.12 30.65
CA ALA A 218 -11.80 -9.90 31.25
C ALA A 218 -11.32 -9.26 32.56
N THR A 219 -10.72 -10.05 33.46
CA THR A 219 -10.06 -9.51 34.67
C THR A 219 -8.58 -9.16 34.45
N ALA A 220 -8.05 -9.52 33.29
CA ALA A 220 -6.74 -9.12 32.80
C ALA A 220 -6.85 -8.77 31.32
N VAL A 221 -6.14 -7.74 30.87
CA VAL A 221 -6.20 -7.28 29.47
C VAL A 221 -5.74 -8.37 28.48
N MET A 222 -4.80 -9.23 28.88
CA MET A 222 -4.36 -10.39 28.08
C MET A 222 -5.39 -11.53 28.02
N GLY A 223 -6.55 -11.36 28.65
CA GLY A 223 -7.60 -12.36 28.75
C GLY A 223 -7.43 -13.34 29.92
N PRO A 224 -8.20 -14.44 29.94
CA PRO A 224 -9.19 -14.81 28.93
C PRO A 224 -10.38 -13.83 28.90
N TRP A 225 -10.89 -13.59 27.70
CA TRP A 225 -12.06 -12.75 27.48
C TRP A 225 -13.32 -13.60 27.42
N SER A 226 -14.46 -13.02 27.79
CA SER A 226 -15.77 -13.66 27.72
C SER A 226 -16.81 -12.65 27.26
N VAL A 227 -17.77 -13.10 26.45
CA VAL A 227 -18.88 -12.26 26.02
C VAL A 227 -19.74 -11.79 27.20
N THR A 228 -20.30 -10.59 27.13
CA THR A 228 -21.22 -10.04 28.12
C THR A 228 -22.27 -9.12 27.49
N ASP A 229 -23.53 -9.30 27.89
CA ASP A 229 -24.62 -8.34 27.61
C ASP A 229 -24.80 -7.31 28.72
N ARG A 230 -23.87 -7.27 29.68
CA ARG A 230 -23.99 -6.51 30.94
C ARG A 230 -22.85 -5.53 31.16
N ALA A 231 -22.26 -5.01 30.07
CA ALA A 231 -21.35 -3.88 30.17
C ALA A 231 -22.06 -2.70 30.89
N PRO A 232 -21.47 -2.09 31.93
CA PRO A 232 -22.09 -0.98 32.64
C PRO A 232 -22.36 0.21 31.71
N GLU A 233 -23.45 0.94 31.95
CA GLU A 233 -23.81 2.13 31.15
C GLU A 233 -22.67 3.17 31.12
N LYS A 234 -21.92 3.32 32.22
CA LYS A 234 -20.73 4.20 32.28
C LYS A 234 -19.62 3.81 31.30
N VAL A 235 -19.56 2.52 30.91
CA VAL A 235 -18.60 2.00 29.91
C VAL A 235 -19.20 2.12 28.51
N THR A 236 -20.44 1.67 28.31
CA THR A 236 -21.05 1.66 26.97
C THR A 236 -21.30 3.07 26.43
N ALA A 237 -21.53 4.06 27.29
CA ALA A 237 -21.70 5.46 26.90
C ALA A 237 -20.42 6.11 26.31
N LEU A 238 -19.26 5.46 26.42
CA LEU A 238 -18.00 5.96 25.86
C LEU A 238 -17.82 5.63 24.38
N VAL A 239 -18.62 4.70 23.85
CA VAL A 239 -18.56 4.28 22.44
C VAL A 239 -19.60 5.07 21.64
N PRO A 240 -19.20 5.91 20.67
CA PRO A 240 -20.15 6.65 19.85
C PRO A 240 -21.06 5.70 19.04
N ALA A 241 -22.34 6.05 18.90
CA ALA A 241 -23.30 5.26 18.12
C ALA A 241 -22.91 5.10 16.63
N ASP A 242 -22.06 5.98 16.10
CA ASP A 242 -21.58 5.94 14.71
C ASP A 242 -20.43 4.94 14.48
N THR A 243 -19.88 4.32 15.54
CA THR A 243 -18.91 3.21 15.40
C THR A 243 -19.56 1.88 14.96
N VAL A 244 -20.87 1.88 14.69
CA VAL A 244 -21.69 0.70 14.42
C VAL A 244 -21.90 0.47 12.90
N GLN A 245 -21.39 1.34 12.03
CA GLN A 245 -21.57 1.19 10.58
C GLN A 245 -20.22 1.00 9.87
N ALA A 246 -19.67 -0.21 9.95
CA ALA A 246 -19.15 -0.77 8.72
C ALA A 246 -20.39 -1.09 7.89
N GLU A 247 -20.58 -0.39 6.76
CA GLU A 247 -21.49 -0.88 5.72
C GLU A 247 -20.97 -2.25 5.34
N VAL A 248 -21.59 -3.30 5.89
CA VAL A 248 -21.39 -4.66 5.40
C VAL A 248 -21.93 -4.61 3.99
N ASP A 249 -21.08 -4.71 2.99
CA ASP A 249 -21.52 -4.79 1.59
C ASP A 249 -22.62 -5.86 1.52
N GLU A 250 -23.84 -5.47 1.16
CA GLU A 250 -25.01 -6.37 1.10
C GLU A 250 -24.79 -7.52 0.07
N GLU A 251 -23.70 -7.50 -0.70
CA GLU A 251 -23.29 -8.54 -1.64
C GLU A 251 -22.60 -9.74 -0.96
N ASP A 252 -22.10 -9.62 0.28
CA ASP A 252 -21.45 -10.72 1.03
C ASP A 252 -22.43 -11.56 1.85
N ALA A 253 -23.68 -11.67 1.39
CA ALA A 253 -24.66 -12.62 1.91
C ALA A 253 -24.31 -14.07 1.49
N THR A 254 -23.14 -14.56 1.89
CA THR A 254 -23.02 -15.98 2.24
C THR A 254 -24.04 -16.18 3.36
N GLY A 255 -24.97 -17.12 3.23
CA GLY A 255 -26.10 -17.29 4.17
C GLY A 255 -25.71 -17.74 5.59
N ASN A 256 -24.52 -17.40 6.07
CA ASN A 256 -24.01 -17.63 7.40
C ASN A 256 -24.29 -16.39 8.27
N ASP A 257 -25.21 -16.56 9.22
CA ASP A 257 -25.48 -15.61 10.29
C ASP A 257 -24.30 -15.63 11.28
N PHE A 258 -23.21 -14.92 10.95
CA PHE A 258 -22.04 -14.81 11.80
C PHE A 258 -22.32 -13.82 12.94
N ASP A 259 -22.42 -14.31 14.18
CA ASP A 259 -22.47 -13.45 15.37
C ASP A 259 -21.06 -13.23 15.90
N ILE A 260 -20.61 -11.97 15.90
CA ILE A 260 -19.33 -11.55 16.48
C ILE A 260 -19.19 -11.95 17.96
N ARG A 261 -20.29 -12.23 18.67
CA ARG A 261 -20.28 -12.73 20.05
C ARG A 261 -19.71 -14.15 20.20
N ASP A 262 -19.66 -14.92 19.12
CA ASP A 262 -19.14 -16.29 19.11
C ASP A 262 -17.62 -16.37 18.87
N VAL A 263 -16.93 -15.23 18.67
CA VAL A 263 -15.49 -15.21 18.43
C VAL A 263 -14.67 -15.33 19.71
N HIS A 264 -13.49 -15.94 19.57
CA HIS A 264 -12.46 -15.92 20.62
C HIS A 264 -11.59 -14.67 20.49
N VAL A 265 -11.36 -13.96 21.60
CA VAL A 265 -10.45 -12.82 21.62
C VAL A 265 -9.04 -13.30 21.93
N VAL A 266 -8.10 -13.04 21.03
CA VAL A 266 -6.67 -13.31 21.21
C VAL A 266 -5.95 -11.97 21.33
N VAL A 267 -5.38 -11.70 22.50
CA VAL A 267 -4.62 -10.46 22.74
C VAL A 267 -3.13 -10.72 22.60
N VAL A 268 -2.43 -9.82 21.91
CA VAL A 268 -0.99 -9.91 21.65
C VAL A 268 -0.31 -8.56 21.85
N THR A 269 0.96 -8.59 22.25
CA THR A 269 1.81 -7.41 22.49
C THR A 269 3.02 -7.36 21.55
N GLU A 270 3.16 -8.36 20.68
CA GLU A 270 4.26 -8.53 19.72
C GLU A 270 3.67 -8.68 18.30
N PRO A 271 4.43 -8.35 17.23
CA PRO A 271 3.99 -8.56 15.86
C PRO A 271 3.51 -10.00 15.64
N THR A 272 2.21 -10.17 15.45
CA THR A 272 1.56 -11.47 15.34
C THR A 272 0.60 -11.48 14.18
N GLU A 273 0.56 -12.59 13.44
CA GLU A 273 -0.44 -12.91 12.44
C GLU A 273 -1.31 -14.07 12.92
N LEU A 274 -2.62 -13.98 12.68
CA LEU A 274 -3.58 -14.99 13.10
C LEU A 274 -4.15 -15.72 11.87
N ILE A 275 -3.83 -17.01 11.77
CA ILE A 275 -4.39 -17.92 10.76
C ILE A 275 -5.64 -18.57 11.35
N ILE A 276 -6.79 -18.34 10.72
CA ILE A 276 -8.08 -18.84 11.19
C ILE A 276 -8.59 -19.89 10.22
N SER A 277 -9.06 -21.02 10.74
CA SER A 277 -9.85 -22.00 9.97
C SER A 277 -11.12 -22.37 10.72
N ASP A 278 -12.17 -22.72 9.98
CA ASP A 278 -13.43 -23.21 10.55
C ASP A 278 -13.28 -24.70 10.90
N GLY A 279 -12.89 -24.97 12.15
CA GLY A 279 -12.52 -26.30 12.60
C GLY A 279 -11.11 -26.73 12.15
N PRO A 280 -10.76 -28.02 12.29
CA PRO A 280 -9.46 -28.54 11.84
C PRO A 280 -9.22 -28.29 10.33
N PRO A 281 -7.97 -28.12 9.87
CA PRO A 281 -7.69 -27.78 8.48
C PRO A 281 -8.21 -28.83 7.50
N GLU A 282 -8.99 -28.39 6.53
CA GLU A 282 -9.43 -29.18 5.39
C GLU A 282 -8.59 -28.83 4.17
N TYR A 283 -8.05 -29.84 3.49
CA TYR A 283 -7.14 -29.63 2.35
C TYR A 283 -7.83 -29.92 1.02
N ALA A 284 -7.68 -29.00 0.08
CA ALA A 284 -8.13 -29.16 -1.31
C ALA A 284 -6.96 -29.02 -2.28
N SER A 285 -7.03 -29.72 -3.42
CA SER A 285 -5.98 -29.70 -4.45
C SER A 285 -6.11 -28.50 -5.38
N ILE A 286 -4.98 -27.98 -5.86
CA ILE A 286 -4.94 -27.01 -6.95
C ILE A 286 -4.66 -27.76 -8.27
N ASN A 287 -5.60 -27.63 -9.22
CA ASN A 287 -5.52 -28.31 -10.51
C ASN A 287 -4.21 -28.01 -11.25
N GLY A 288 -3.53 -29.05 -11.73
CA GLY A 288 -2.28 -28.91 -12.51
C GLY A 288 -1.02 -28.71 -11.67
N THR A 289 -1.11 -28.84 -10.34
CA THR A 289 0.00 -28.67 -9.40
C THR A 289 0.07 -29.83 -8.39
N GLU A 290 1.17 -29.90 -7.66
CA GLU A 290 1.38 -30.73 -6.49
C GLU A 290 1.14 -29.94 -5.18
N LEU A 291 0.30 -28.90 -5.24
CA LEU A 291 -0.08 -28.08 -4.10
C LEU A 291 -1.47 -28.44 -3.58
N LEU A 292 -1.57 -28.50 -2.25
CA LEU A 292 -2.83 -28.42 -1.52
C LEU A 292 -2.95 -27.02 -0.91
N TYR A 293 -4.17 -26.59 -0.62
CA TYR A 293 -4.45 -25.40 0.19
C TYR A 293 -5.48 -25.71 1.26
N VAL A 294 -5.49 -24.92 2.34
CA VAL A 294 -6.51 -25.02 3.40
C VAL A 294 -7.80 -24.37 2.90
N SER A 295 -8.83 -25.16 2.64
CA SER A 295 -10.07 -24.72 1.98
C SER A 295 -11.10 -24.11 2.92
N ASN A 296 -11.01 -24.42 4.22
CA ASN A 296 -11.85 -23.85 5.27
C ASN A 296 -11.15 -22.69 6.02
N SER A 297 -10.27 -21.97 5.33
CA SER A 297 -9.56 -20.79 5.84
C SER A 297 -9.59 -19.69 4.79
N GLU A 298 -9.73 -18.43 5.20
CA GLU A 298 -9.54 -17.31 4.28
C GLU A 298 -8.05 -17.09 3.99
N SER A 299 -7.18 -17.38 4.95
CA SER A 299 -5.74 -17.26 4.81
C SER A 299 -5.18 -18.16 3.70
N ASP A 300 -4.21 -17.63 2.96
CA ASP A 300 -3.52 -18.33 1.88
C ASP A 300 -2.46 -19.29 2.44
N VAL A 301 -2.92 -20.45 2.90
CA VAL A 301 -2.08 -21.54 3.45
C VAL A 301 -2.00 -22.69 2.46
N PHE A 302 -0.78 -23.07 2.08
CA PHE A 302 -0.50 -24.13 1.12
C PHE A 302 0.34 -25.25 1.74
N VAL A 303 0.22 -26.45 1.19
CA VAL A 303 1.09 -27.60 1.48
C VAL A 303 1.58 -28.20 0.16
N GLU A 304 2.89 -28.35 0.01
CA GLU A 304 3.46 -29.07 -1.12
C GLU A 304 3.45 -30.58 -0.84
N ILE A 305 2.83 -31.38 -1.72
CA ILE A 305 2.58 -32.80 -1.48
C ILE A 305 3.90 -33.59 -1.34
N ASN A 306 4.92 -33.29 -2.13
CA ASN A 306 6.15 -34.08 -2.15
C ASN A 306 7.06 -33.81 -0.94
N SER A 307 7.16 -32.56 -0.51
CA SER A 307 8.03 -32.15 0.61
C SER A 307 7.30 -32.11 1.95
N GLN A 308 5.97 -32.09 1.92
CA GLN A 308 5.10 -31.83 3.08
C GLN A 308 5.42 -30.50 3.78
N GLN A 309 6.02 -29.55 3.05
CA GLN A 309 6.25 -28.19 3.57
C GLN A 309 4.99 -27.35 3.44
N TYR A 310 4.74 -26.57 4.48
CA TYR A 310 3.72 -25.55 4.53
C TYR A 310 4.30 -24.25 3.98
N TYR A 311 3.45 -23.47 3.34
CA TYR A 311 3.77 -22.14 2.84
C TYR A 311 2.62 -21.20 3.15
N ILE A 312 2.94 -19.98 3.57
CA ILE A 312 1.99 -18.89 3.75
C ILE A 312 2.55 -17.62 3.12
N VAL A 313 1.66 -16.75 2.67
CA VAL A 313 2.01 -15.40 2.26
C VAL A 313 1.40 -14.40 3.24
N LEU A 314 2.25 -13.52 3.80
CA LEU A 314 1.85 -12.47 4.74
C LEU A 314 2.36 -11.14 4.19
N THR A 315 1.45 -10.22 3.86
CA THR A 315 1.79 -8.91 3.28
C THR A 315 2.77 -9.01 2.09
N GLY A 316 2.56 -10.00 1.22
CA GLY A 316 3.37 -10.25 0.03
C GLY A 316 4.72 -10.93 0.26
N ARG A 317 5.08 -11.31 1.50
CA ARG A 317 6.27 -12.11 1.83
C ARG A 317 5.90 -13.55 2.11
N TRP A 318 6.69 -14.47 1.58
CA TRP A 318 6.47 -15.90 1.77
C TRP A 318 7.25 -16.44 2.96
N TYR A 319 6.60 -17.34 3.68
CA TYR A 319 7.18 -18.07 4.79
C TYR A 319 6.89 -19.55 4.63
N THR A 320 7.83 -20.39 5.05
CA THR A 320 7.73 -21.85 4.98
C THR A 320 8.03 -22.51 6.33
N SER A 321 7.42 -23.67 6.55
CA SER A 321 7.58 -24.47 7.76
C SER A 321 7.29 -25.95 7.47
N SER A 322 7.80 -26.84 8.33
CA SER A 322 7.44 -28.27 8.30
C SER A 322 6.12 -28.60 9.03
N SER A 323 5.52 -27.61 9.69
CA SER A 323 4.25 -27.71 10.41
C SER A 323 3.47 -26.40 10.31
N LEU A 324 2.14 -26.48 10.37
CA LEU A 324 1.27 -25.29 10.45
C LEU A 324 1.56 -24.44 11.70
N ASP A 325 2.00 -25.07 12.79
CA ASP A 325 2.36 -24.39 14.05
C ASP A 325 3.80 -23.80 14.04
N GLY A 326 4.49 -23.85 12.90
CA GLY A 326 5.87 -23.37 12.80
C GLY A 326 6.92 -24.39 13.29
N PRO A 327 8.17 -23.95 13.54
CA PRO A 327 8.64 -22.58 13.34
C PRO A 327 8.66 -22.20 11.86
N TRP A 328 8.27 -20.96 11.57
CA TRP A 328 8.27 -20.41 10.22
C TRP A 328 9.62 -19.78 9.90
N SER A 329 9.97 -19.79 8.60
CA SER A 329 11.16 -19.13 8.08
C SER A 329 10.84 -18.44 6.77
N PHE A 330 11.43 -17.28 6.53
CA PHE A 330 11.30 -16.57 5.26
C PHE A 330 11.79 -17.41 4.09
N ILE A 331 11.07 -17.34 2.97
CA ILE A 331 11.52 -17.85 1.68
C ILE A 331 11.27 -16.79 0.62
N ALA A 332 12.29 -16.52 -0.21
CA ALA A 332 12.16 -15.57 -1.31
C ALA A 332 11.15 -16.08 -2.35
N SER A 333 10.40 -15.17 -2.97
CA SER A 333 9.34 -15.52 -3.93
C SER A 333 9.85 -16.21 -5.20
N ASP A 334 11.13 -16.06 -5.53
CA ASP A 334 11.83 -16.73 -6.63
C ASP A 334 12.39 -18.12 -6.26
N SER A 335 12.33 -18.45 -4.98
CA SER A 335 12.81 -19.71 -4.40
C SER A 335 11.67 -20.67 -4.04
N LEU A 336 10.41 -20.27 -4.27
CA LEU A 336 9.23 -21.12 -4.11
C LEU A 336 9.27 -22.33 -5.06
N PRO A 337 8.59 -23.43 -4.70
CA PRO A 337 8.35 -24.53 -5.64
C PRO A 337 7.76 -24.03 -6.96
N THR A 338 8.21 -24.59 -8.08
CA THR A 338 7.80 -24.14 -9.43
C THR A 338 6.29 -24.22 -9.68
N ASP A 339 5.59 -25.00 -8.87
CA ASP A 339 4.14 -25.20 -8.96
C ASP A 339 3.32 -23.99 -8.51
N PHE A 340 3.88 -23.10 -7.68
CA PHE A 340 3.23 -21.84 -7.33
C PHE A 340 2.98 -20.96 -8.56
N ALA A 341 3.92 -20.94 -9.51
CA ALA A 341 3.76 -20.19 -10.77
C ALA A 341 2.76 -20.85 -11.74
N LYS A 342 2.27 -22.08 -11.44
CA LYS A 342 1.29 -22.82 -12.24
C LYS A 342 -0.12 -22.77 -11.65
N ILE A 343 -0.32 -22.12 -10.50
CA ILE A 343 -1.66 -21.94 -9.91
C ILE A 343 -2.55 -21.27 -10.97
N PRO A 344 -3.74 -21.83 -11.29
CA PRO A 344 -4.63 -21.20 -12.25
C PRO A 344 -5.12 -19.83 -11.73
N PRO A 345 -5.01 -18.74 -12.52
CA PRO A 345 -5.40 -17.40 -12.09
C PRO A 345 -6.86 -17.27 -11.64
N GLU A 346 -7.75 -18.08 -12.23
CA GLU A 346 -9.18 -18.13 -11.93
C GLU A 346 -9.53 -19.05 -10.74
N SER A 347 -8.53 -19.70 -10.13
CA SER A 347 -8.76 -20.53 -8.94
C SER A 347 -9.02 -19.67 -7.70
N ALA A 348 -9.56 -20.28 -6.65
CA ALA A 348 -9.78 -19.63 -5.36
C ALA A 348 -8.51 -19.05 -4.73
N ARG A 349 -7.32 -19.47 -5.19
CA ARG A 349 -6.00 -19.02 -4.71
C ARG A 349 -5.19 -18.31 -5.80
N GLY A 350 -5.81 -17.86 -6.89
CA GLY A 350 -5.12 -17.19 -8.00
C GLY A 350 -4.53 -15.83 -7.63
N SER A 351 -5.08 -15.15 -6.62
CA SER A 351 -4.60 -13.86 -6.11
C SER A 351 -3.13 -13.89 -5.69
N VAL A 352 -2.65 -15.03 -5.17
CA VAL A 352 -1.28 -15.17 -4.67
C VAL A 352 -0.23 -15.08 -5.77
N LEU A 353 -0.60 -15.24 -7.05
CA LEU A 353 0.32 -15.12 -8.17
C LEU A 353 1.00 -13.75 -8.22
N SER A 354 0.36 -12.70 -7.70
CA SER A 354 0.95 -11.36 -7.55
C SER A 354 2.20 -11.33 -6.65
N TYR A 355 2.35 -12.34 -5.79
CA TYR A 355 3.47 -12.49 -4.87
C TYR A 355 4.43 -13.61 -5.28
N VAL A 356 4.22 -14.27 -6.41
CA VAL A 356 5.09 -15.35 -6.92
C VAL A 356 5.97 -14.79 -8.03
N ALA A 357 7.30 -14.84 -7.85
CA ALA A 357 8.21 -14.25 -8.82
C ALA A 357 8.10 -14.92 -10.20
N GLY A 358 8.14 -14.11 -11.25
CA GLY A 358 8.13 -14.57 -12.65
C GLY A 358 6.75 -14.74 -13.28
N THR A 359 5.66 -14.70 -12.50
CA THR A 359 4.28 -14.69 -13.02
C THR A 359 3.97 -13.37 -13.71
N ASP A 360 2.95 -13.34 -14.55
CA ASP A 360 2.52 -12.11 -15.20
C ASP A 360 1.82 -11.17 -14.20
N GLN A 361 1.11 -11.73 -13.21
CA GLN A 361 0.47 -11.00 -12.13
C GLN A 361 1.48 -10.27 -11.24
N ALA A 362 2.62 -10.89 -10.92
CA ALA A 362 3.67 -10.23 -10.15
C ALA A 362 4.33 -9.10 -10.96
N LYS A 363 4.52 -9.31 -12.27
CA LYS A 363 5.01 -8.23 -13.15
C LYS A 363 4.02 -7.08 -13.18
N ASP A 364 2.73 -7.36 -13.38
CA ASP A 364 1.67 -6.36 -13.43
C ASP A 364 1.56 -5.59 -12.10
N ALA A 365 1.64 -6.28 -10.95
CA ALA A 365 1.63 -5.64 -9.64
C ALA A 365 2.79 -4.62 -9.46
N VAL A 366 3.98 -4.93 -9.96
CA VAL A 366 5.13 -3.99 -9.96
C VAL A 366 4.85 -2.78 -10.86
N LEU A 367 4.18 -2.99 -11.99
CA LEU A 367 3.80 -1.89 -12.89
C LEU A 367 2.73 -1.00 -12.27
N ASP A 368 1.72 -1.59 -11.65
CA ASP A 368 0.63 -0.85 -11.02
C ASP A 368 1.11 -0.03 -9.83
N ASN A 369 2.06 -0.56 -9.04
CA ASN A 369 2.73 0.19 -7.98
C ASN A 369 3.58 1.36 -8.49
N SER A 370 3.90 1.39 -9.79
CA SER A 370 4.62 2.51 -10.41
C SER A 370 3.70 3.62 -10.92
N ILE A 371 2.38 3.40 -10.92
CA ILE A 371 1.40 4.42 -11.31
C ILE A 371 1.26 5.40 -10.15
N PRO A 372 1.53 6.70 -10.36
CA PRO A 372 1.35 7.69 -9.30
C PRO A 372 -0.12 7.75 -8.87
N GLN A 373 -0.35 7.65 -7.56
CA GLN A 373 -1.62 8.06 -6.99
C GLN A 373 -1.57 9.55 -6.69
N THR A 374 -2.54 10.29 -7.23
CA THR A 374 -2.62 11.74 -7.00
C THR A 374 -3.85 12.06 -6.19
N SER A 375 -3.70 13.03 -5.28
CA SER A 375 -4.80 13.62 -4.54
C SER A 375 -4.64 15.13 -4.57
N ALA A 376 -5.71 15.84 -4.89
CA ALA A 376 -5.68 17.31 -4.96
C ALA A 376 -5.70 17.89 -3.55
N VAL A 377 -4.62 18.56 -3.15
CA VAL A 377 -4.53 19.25 -1.85
C VAL A 377 -4.71 20.75 -2.04
N LYS A 378 -5.60 21.36 -1.24
CA LYS A 378 -5.73 22.82 -1.16
C LYS A 378 -4.53 23.42 -0.43
N ARG A 379 -3.78 24.28 -1.11
CA ARG A 379 -2.53 24.88 -0.60
C ARG A 379 -2.73 25.96 0.48
N ASP A 380 -3.95 26.41 0.69
CA ASP A 380 -4.36 27.38 1.72
C ASP A 380 -4.98 26.71 2.95
N GLY A 381 -4.90 25.38 3.06
CA GLY A 381 -5.34 24.65 4.24
C GLY A 381 -4.47 24.94 5.46
N THR A 382 -5.10 25.12 6.61
CA THR A 382 -4.47 25.11 7.93
C THR A 382 -4.63 23.73 8.56
N LEU A 383 -3.52 23.17 9.06
CA LEU A 383 -3.52 21.96 9.90
C LEU A 383 -3.39 22.37 11.36
N GLU A 384 -4.31 21.90 12.20
CA GLU A 384 -4.20 22.00 13.66
C GLU A 384 -3.76 20.64 14.19
N VAL A 385 -2.66 20.62 14.94
CA VAL A 385 -2.09 19.39 15.51
C VAL A 385 -2.14 19.49 17.02
N THR A 386 -2.76 18.49 17.65
CA THR A 386 -2.82 18.35 19.11
C THR A 386 -1.76 17.35 19.55
N TYR A 387 -0.98 17.71 20.56
CA TYR A 387 0.04 16.86 21.16
C TYR A 387 -0.40 16.45 22.57
N ASP A 388 -0.04 15.24 22.97
CA ASP A 388 -0.14 14.78 24.34
C ASP A 388 1.04 15.34 25.17
N GLY A 389 0.82 16.51 25.76
CA GLY A 389 1.86 17.28 26.44
C GLY A 389 2.64 18.21 25.50
N ASP A 390 3.90 18.48 25.87
CA ASP A 390 4.82 19.24 25.01
C ASP A 390 5.21 18.39 23.78
N PRO A 391 5.34 18.96 22.57
CA PRO A 391 5.71 18.19 21.38
C PRO A 391 7.02 17.41 21.58
N ASP A 392 6.96 16.10 21.36
CA ASP A 392 8.09 15.18 21.51
C ASP A 392 8.43 14.56 20.16
N PHE A 393 9.72 14.59 19.80
CA PHE A 393 10.21 14.21 18.49
C PHE A 393 11.36 13.23 18.59
N GLU A 394 11.26 12.13 17.84
CA GLU A 394 12.32 11.13 17.72
C GLU A 394 12.98 11.19 16.34
N PRO A 395 14.32 11.06 16.27
CA PRO A 395 15.03 11.06 15.00
C PRO A 395 14.67 9.82 14.18
N ILE A 396 14.50 10.00 12.87
CA ILE A 396 14.37 8.87 11.94
C ILE A 396 15.77 8.39 11.61
N GLU A 397 16.09 7.16 12.05
CA GLU A 397 17.40 6.56 11.87
C GLU A 397 17.85 6.61 10.41
N GLY A 398 19.09 7.04 10.18
CA GLY A 398 19.67 7.19 8.85
C GLY A 398 19.27 8.48 8.10
N THR A 399 18.52 9.40 8.72
CA THR A 399 18.11 10.67 8.09
C THR A 399 18.39 11.90 8.98
N GLU A 400 18.24 13.11 8.42
CA GLU A 400 18.24 14.38 9.18
C GLU A 400 16.85 14.77 9.71
N MET A 401 15.83 13.93 9.52
CA MET A 401 14.43 14.19 9.89
C MET A 401 14.10 13.61 11.27
N ALA A 402 13.02 14.11 11.88
CA ALA A 402 12.51 13.61 13.16
C ALA A 402 10.98 13.60 13.13
N TYR A 403 10.34 12.57 13.66
CA TYR A 403 8.88 12.47 13.68
C TYR A 403 8.33 12.70 15.08
N ALA A 404 7.12 13.26 15.17
CA ALA A 404 6.46 13.44 16.45
C ALA A 404 5.88 12.12 16.98
N VAL A 405 6.15 11.78 18.24
CA VAL A 405 5.72 10.50 18.85
C VAL A 405 4.46 10.63 19.70
N ASN A 406 4.07 11.84 20.08
CA ASN A 406 2.97 12.10 21.00
C ASN A 406 1.81 12.86 20.34
N THR A 407 1.50 12.55 19.08
CA THR A 407 0.33 13.07 18.39
C THR A 407 -0.26 12.02 17.45
N ALA A 408 -1.57 12.08 17.23
CA ALA A 408 -2.24 11.24 16.23
C ALA A 408 -1.98 11.72 14.78
N ALA A 409 -1.43 12.93 14.59
CA ALA A 409 -1.08 13.44 13.27
C ALA A 409 0.32 12.99 12.84
N GLN A 410 0.50 12.66 11.55
CA GLN A 410 1.82 12.42 11.01
C GLN A 410 2.57 13.75 10.81
N VAL A 411 3.57 14.00 11.66
CA VAL A 411 4.43 15.19 11.60
C VAL A 411 5.89 14.73 11.51
N LEU A 412 6.62 15.26 10.52
CA LEU A 412 8.01 14.94 10.14
C LEU A 412 8.93 16.17 10.21
#